data_AF-A0A3B0B937-F1
#
_entry.id   AF-A0A3B0B937-F1
#
_cell.length_a   1.000
_cell.length_b   1.000
_cell.length_c   1.000
_cell.angle_alpha   90.00
_cell.angle_beta   90.00
_cell.angle_gamma   90.00
#
_symmetry.space_group_name_H-M   'P 1'
#
loop_
_entity.id
_entity.type
_entity.pdbx_description
1 polymer ?
#
loop_
_entity_poly.entity_id
_entity_poly.type
_entity_poly.pdbx_seq_one_letter_code
_entity_poly.pdbx_strand_id
1 'polypeptide(L)'
;MTYRIGAFVVDTREGRIAQVVGERGSRLTLRRPGGGVEWEAPFASLRLATREDREAAGLWPNGSQPAYGCEECEQLEAAYHEAAAGDDHAKTGEALVVQRRHWRRAHVAGGWPC
;
A
#
# COMPACT_ATOMS: atom_id res chain seq x y z
N MET A 1 -15.28 19.33 -5.75
CA MET A 1 -14.32 18.20 -5.83
C MET A 1 -13.45 18.24 -4.59
N THR A 2 -13.53 17.22 -3.74
CA THR A 2 -12.66 17.08 -2.57
C THR A 2 -11.98 15.71 -2.62
N TYR A 3 -10.79 15.61 -2.05
CA TYR A 3 -10.14 14.32 -1.84
C TYR A 3 -10.77 13.66 -0.62
N ARG A 4 -10.91 12.33 -0.65
CA ARG A 4 -11.45 11.58 0.49
C ARG A 4 -10.51 11.68 1.69
N ILE A 5 -11.06 11.80 2.90
CA ILE A 5 -10.29 11.62 4.13
C ILE A 5 -9.59 10.25 4.09
N GLY A 6 -8.30 10.24 4.40
CA GLY A 6 -7.41 9.08 4.29
C GLY A 6 -6.64 8.98 2.97
N ALA A 7 -7.00 9.76 1.94
CA ALA A 7 -6.29 9.76 0.66
C ALA A 7 -4.89 10.37 0.79
N PHE A 8 -3.93 9.83 0.03
CA PHE A 8 -2.59 10.40 -0.08
C PHE A 8 -2.53 11.37 -1.26
N VAL A 9 -2.03 12.57 -0.98
CA VAL A 9 -1.88 13.65 -1.95
C VAL A 9 -0.46 14.20 -1.88
N VAL A 10 0.02 14.75 -3.00
CA VAL A 10 1.27 15.50 -3.07
C VAL A 10 0.92 16.98 -3.10
N ASP A 11 1.49 17.72 -2.16
CA ASP A 11 1.49 19.18 -2.16
C ASP A 11 2.50 19.68 -3.18
N THR A 12 2.00 20.16 -4.33
CA THR A 12 2.85 20.55 -5.45
C THR A 12 3.66 21.81 -5.18
N ARG A 13 3.36 22.54 -4.10
CA ARG A 13 4.12 23.74 -3.70
C ARG A 13 5.47 23.38 -3.09
N GLU A 14 5.51 22.26 -2.37
CA GLU A 14 6.65 21.83 -1.56
C GLU A 14 7.16 20.44 -1.96
N GLY A 15 6.51 19.78 -2.93
CA GLY A 15 6.90 18.45 -3.42
C GLY A 15 6.76 17.34 -2.39
N ARG A 16 5.90 17.52 -1.39
CA ARG A 16 5.79 16.62 -0.22
C ARG A 16 4.49 15.87 -0.20
N ILE A 17 4.55 14.58 0.17
CA ILE A 17 3.36 13.75 0.33
C ILE A 17 2.69 13.99 1.68
N ALA A 18 1.37 13.87 1.70
CA ALA A 18 0.57 13.99 2.91
C ALA A 18 -0.71 13.16 2.81
N GLN A 19 -1.28 12.83 3.97
CA GLN A 19 -2.59 12.23 4.08
C GLN A 19 -3.64 13.30 4.37
N VAL A 20 -4.77 13.27 3.66
CA VAL A 20 -5.92 14.12 3.94
C VAL A 20 -6.58 13.65 5.23
N VAL A 21 -6.66 14.51 6.24
CA VAL A 21 -7.27 14.20 7.54
C VAL A 21 -8.58 14.97 7.76
N GLY A 22 -8.81 16.04 7.00
CA GLY A 22 -10.04 16.81 7.06
C GLY A 22 -10.20 17.77 5.89
N GLU A 23 -11.41 18.33 5.78
CA GLU A 23 -11.75 19.35 4.80
C GLU A 23 -12.36 20.58 5.49
N ARG A 24 -11.95 21.76 5.02
CA ARG A 24 -12.44 23.06 5.48
C ARG A 24 -12.68 23.94 4.25
N GLY A 25 -13.88 23.85 3.68
CA GLY A 25 -14.26 24.61 2.49
C GLY A 25 -13.39 24.24 1.28
N SER A 26 -12.58 25.18 0.77
CA SER A 26 -11.68 24.96 -0.36
C SER A 26 -10.27 24.47 0.04
N ARG A 27 -10.03 24.31 1.35
CA ARG A 27 -8.75 23.85 1.90
C ARG A 27 -8.90 22.47 2.51
N LEU A 28 -7.83 21.69 2.40
CA LEU A 28 -7.72 20.38 3.01
C LEU A 28 -6.69 20.44 4.13
N THR A 29 -7.03 19.81 5.26
CA THR A 29 -6.10 19.56 6.35
C THR A 29 -5.33 18.29 6.02
N LEU A 30 -4.01 18.42 6.02
CA LEU A 30 -3.06 17.40 5.62
C LEU A 30 -2.18 17.02 6.79
N ARG A 31 -1.74 15.77 6.84
CA ARG A 31 -0.81 15.25 7.85
C ARG A 31 0.32 14.48 7.20
N ARG A 32 1.54 14.55 7.77
CA ARG A 32 2.65 13.73 7.28
C ARG A 32 2.32 12.23 7.40
N PRO A 33 2.69 11.43 6.40
CA PRO A 33 2.60 9.98 6.50
C PRO A 33 3.55 9.47 7.59
N GLY A 34 3.05 8.61 8.50
CA GLY A 34 3.79 8.16 9.68
C GLY A 34 3.61 9.04 10.94
N GLY A 35 2.83 10.11 10.84
CA GLY A 35 2.58 11.04 11.95
C GLY A 35 3.42 12.32 11.86
N GLY A 36 3.02 13.34 12.60
CA GLY A 36 3.70 14.64 12.63
C GLY A 36 2.76 15.81 12.36
N VAL A 37 3.37 16.95 12.02
CA VAL A 37 2.69 18.25 11.89
C VAL A 37 1.58 18.19 10.85
N GLU A 38 0.43 18.72 11.22
CA GLU A 38 -0.71 18.96 10.34
C GLU A 38 -0.59 20.36 9.72
N TRP A 39 -0.95 20.48 8.44
CA TRP A 39 -0.98 21.78 7.75
C TRP A 39 -2.13 21.85 6.77
N GLU A 40 -2.48 23.06 6.35
CA GLU A 40 -3.56 23.30 5.40
C GLU A 40 -3.01 23.63 4.01
N ALA A 41 -3.64 23.06 2.98
CA ALA A 41 -3.32 23.34 1.59
C ALA A 41 -4.61 23.52 0.75
N PRO A 42 -4.62 24.43 -0.24
CA PRO A 42 -5.75 24.57 -1.15
C PRO A 42 -5.83 23.34 -2.08
N PHE A 43 -7.05 22.89 -2.40
CA PHE A 43 -7.27 21.75 -3.29
C PHE A 43 -6.53 21.88 -4.64
N ALA A 44 -6.47 23.09 -5.19
CA ALA A 44 -5.82 23.38 -6.47
C ALA A 44 -4.29 23.15 -6.46
N SER A 45 -3.67 23.10 -5.28
CA SER A 45 -2.23 22.82 -5.13
C SER A 45 -1.97 21.35 -4.75
N LEU A 46 -2.99 20.49 -4.83
CA LEU A 46 -2.91 19.10 -4.44
C LEU A 46 -3.17 18.18 -5.62
N ARG A 47 -2.24 17.26 -5.83
CA ARG A 47 -2.38 16.16 -6.80
C ARG A 47 -2.54 14.85 -6.03
N LEU A 48 -3.34 13.92 -6.57
CA LEU A 48 -3.38 12.55 -6.05
C LEU A 48 -1.97 11.94 -6.09
N ALA A 49 -1.50 11.37 -4.98
CA ALA A 49 -0.18 10.75 -4.93
C ALA A 49 -0.15 9.51 -5.85
N THR A 50 0.89 9.41 -6.67
CA THR A 50 1.13 8.21 -7.48
C THR A 50 1.68 7.08 -6.60
N ARG A 51 1.93 5.92 -7.22
CA ARG A 51 2.65 4.84 -6.56
C ARG A 51 4.08 5.25 -6.22
N GLU A 52 4.80 5.80 -7.19
CA GLU A 52 6.19 6.24 -7.04
C GLU A 52 6.34 7.30 -5.94
N ASP A 53 5.38 8.23 -5.84
CA ASP A 53 5.33 9.23 -4.76
C ASP A 53 5.23 8.57 -3.37
N ARG A 54 4.45 7.49 -3.26
CA ARG A 54 4.27 6.73 -2.00
C ARG A 54 5.50 5.89 -1.67
N GLU A 55 6.13 5.30 -2.67
CA GLU A 55 7.39 4.54 -2.53
C GLU A 55 8.52 5.46 -2.06
N ALA A 56 8.70 6.62 -2.71
CA ALA A 56 9.71 7.62 -2.34
C ALA A 56 9.51 8.17 -0.92
N ALA A 57 8.27 8.20 -0.44
CA ALA A 57 7.93 8.64 0.90
C ALA A 57 8.19 7.60 2.00
N GLY A 58 8.62 6.38 1.65
CA GLY A 58 8.80 5.29 2.62
C GLY A 58 7.49 4.90 3.30
N LEU A 59 6.35 5.16 2.65
CA LEU A 59 5.03 4.72 3.13
C LEU A 59 4.87 3.20 3.10
N TRP A 60 5.78 2.52 2.43
CA TRP A 60 5.96 1.08 2.44
C TRP A 60 7.24 0.79 3.23
N PRO A 61 7.28 -0.29 4.03
CA PRO A 61 8.52 -0.73 4.64
C PRO A 61 9.56 -0.94 3.53
N ASN A 62 10.78 -0.45 3.75
CA ASN A 62 11.85 -0.61 2.78
C ASN A 62 12.06 -2.11 2.50
N GLY A 63 11.92 -2.52 1.23
CA GLY A 63 12.01 -3.93 0.81
C GLY A 63 10.70 -4.74 0.83
N SER A 64 9.56 -4.18 1.27
CA SER A 64 8.26 -4.81 1.06
C SER A 64 7.81 -4.58 -0.39
N GLN A 65 7.96 -5.60 -1.24
CA GLN A 65 7.38 -5.53 -2.58
C GLN A 65 5.85 -5.48 -2.45
N PRO A 66 5.14 -4.70 -3.27
CA PRO A 66 3.69 -4.75 -3.29
C PRO A 66 3.22 -6.15 -3.74
N ALA A 67 2.19 -6.69 -3.09
CA ALA A 67 1.58 -7.96 -3.49
C ALA A 67 0.86 -7.88 -4.85
N TYR A 68 0.43 -6.68 -5.25
CA TYR A 68 -0.19 -6.44 -6.54
C TYR A 68 0.86 -6.41 -7.66
N GLY A 69 0.69 -7.28 -8.66
CA GLY A 69 1.63 -7.44 -9.78
C GLY A 69 2.87 -8.29 -9.46
N CYS A 70 2.83 -9.06 -8.39
CA CYS A 70 3.88 -10.03 -8.07
C CYS A 70 3.63 -11.33 -8.86
N GLU A 71 4.52 -11.61 -9.82
CA GLU A 71 4.42 -12.79 -10.68
C GLU A 71 4.41 -14.11 -9.87
N GLU A 72 5.20 -14.19 -8.80
CA GLU A 72 5.21 -15.36 -7.89
C GLU A 72 3.88 -15.52 -7.16
N CYS A 73 3.20 -14.43 -6.77
CA CYS A 73 1.87 -14.52 -6.17
C CYS A 73 0.84 -15.10 -7.16
N GLU A 74 0.89 -14.68 -8.43
CA GLU A 74 0.01 -15.19 -9.48
C GLU A 74 0.25 -16.68 -9.74
N GLN A 75 1.52 -17.10 -9.80
CA GLN A 75 1.89 -18.52 -9.96
C GLN A 75 1.41 -19.38 -8.78
N LEU A 76 1.55 -18.89 -7.55
CA LEU A 76 1.13 -19.63 -6.35
C LEU A 76 -0.40 -19.69 -6.20
N GLU A 77 -1.11 -18.65 -6.63
CA GLU A 77 -2.58 -18.67 -6.71
C GLU A 77 -3.07 -19.69 -7.75
N ALA A 78 -2.46 -19.71 -8.94
CA ALA A 78 -2.78 -20.71 -9.96
C ALA A 78 -2.55 -22.15 -9.44
N ALA A 79 -1.40 -22.41 -8.80
CA ALA A 79 -1.10 -23.71 -8.21
C ALA A 79 -2.10 -24.11 -7.11
N TYR A 80 -2.57 -23.16 -6.30
CA TYR A 80 -3.63 -23.39 -5.32
C TYR A 80 -4.96 -23.73 -6.02
N HIS A 81 -5.35 -22.99 -7.05
CA HIS A 81 -6.58 -23.28 -7.81
C HIS A 81 -6.54 -24.65 -8.49
N GLU A 82 -5.40 -25.02 -9.08
CA GLU A 82 -5.20 -26.36 -9.66
C GLU A 82 -5.29 -27.47 -8.61
N ALA A 83 -4.70 -27.26 -7.43
CA ALA A 83 -4.78 -28.21 -6.33
C ALA A 83 -6.21 -28.33 -5.77
N ALA A 84 -6.91 -27.19 -5.61
CA ALA A 84 -8.28 -27.13 -5.10
C ALA A 84 -9.32 -27.70 -6.08
N ALA A 85 -9.01 -27.76 -7.37
CA ALA A 85 -9.83 -28.43 -8.37
C ALA A 85 -9.73 -29.98 -8.31
N GLY A 86 -8.70 -30.50 -7.63
CA GLY A 86 -8.55 -31.93 -7.37
C GLY A 86 -9.23 -32.39 -6.07
N ASP A 87 -9.19 -33.69 -5.82
CA ASP A 87 -9.75 -34.31 -4.60
C ASP A 87 -8.72 -34.42 -3.45
N ASP A 88 -7.47 -34.02 -3.69
CA ASP A 88 -6.38 -34.12 -2.71
C ASP A 88 -6.32 -32.88 -1.81
N HIS A 89 -6.95 -33.00 -0.64
CA HIS A 89 -6.93 -31.96 0.38
C HIS A 89 -5.53 -31.68 0.96
N ALA A 90 -4.64 -32.67 0.99
CA ALA A 90 -3.27 -32.47 1.48
C ALA A 90 -2.48 -31.59 0.49
N LYS A 91 -2.62 -31.85 -0.81
CA LYS A 91 -2.02 -31.04 -1.88
C LYS A 91 -2.54 -29.60 -1.88
N THR A 92 -3.85 -29.42 -1.66
CA THR A 92 -4.46 -28.09 -1.52
C THR A 92 -3.89 -27.34 -0.30
N GLY A 93 -3.73 -28.05 0.82
CA GLY A 93 -3.13 -27.50 2.03
C GLY A 93 -1.66 -27.09 1.84
N GLU A 94 -0.87 -27.90 1.15
CA GLU A 94 0.53 -27.59 0.83
C GLU A 94 0.64 -26.33 -0.03
N ALA A 95 -0.15 -26.22 -1.10
CA ALA A 95 -0.19 -25.04 -1.96
C ALA A 95 -0.54 -23.77 -1.18
N LEU A 96 -1.52 -23.85 -0.28
CA LEU A 96 -1.89 -22.73 0.60
C LEU A 96 -0.74 -22.32 1.54
N VAL A 97 -0.03 -23.30 2.12
CA VAL A 97 1.13 -23.03 3.00
C VAL A 97 2.25 -22.32 2.23
N VAL A 98 2.53 -22.74 1.00
CA VAL A 98 3.54 -22.09 0.14
C VAL A 98 3.13 -20.65 -0.18
N GLN A 99 1.89 -20.42 -0.61
CA GLN A 99 1.36 -19.08 -0.89
C GLN A 99 1.48 -18.16 0.33
N ARG A 100 1.07 -18.63 1.53
CA ARG A 100 1.15 -17.86 2.78
C ARG A 100 2.59 -17.56 3.19
N ARG A 101 3.51 -18.49 2.98
CA ARG A 101 4.93 -18.32 3.27
C ARG A 101 5.55 -17.25 2.37
N HIS A 102 5.23 -17.26 1.08
CA HIS A 102 5.67 -16.22 0.14
C HIS A 102 5.14 -14.86 0.58
N TRP A 103 3.83 -14.72 0.80
CA TRP A 103 3.22 -13.44 1.22
C TRP A 103 3.91 -12.83 2.45
N ARG A 104 4.17 -13.65 3.48
CA ARG A 104 4.85 -13.19 4.70
C ARG A 104 6.29 -12.71 4.44
N ARG A 105 7.02 -13.38 3.56
CA ARG A 105 8.44 -13.10 3.30
C ARG A 105 8.66 -11.96 2.31
N ALA A 106 7.86 -11.91 1.24
CA ALA A 106 8.04 -10.95 0.16
C ALA A 106 7.30 -9.62 0.40
N HIS A 107 6.15 -9.66 1.09
CA HIS A 107 5.24 -8.52 1.18
C HIS A 107 5.02 -7.98 2.59
N VAL A 108 5.28 -8.78 3.62
CA VAL A 108 5.12 -8.37 5.04
C VAL A 108 6.46 -8.10 5.71
N ALA A 109 7.59 -8.28 5.01
CA ALA A 109 8.91 -7.99 5.56
C ALA A 109 9.14 -6.47 5.74
N GLY A 110 8.57 -5.95 6.83
CA GLY A 110 8.94 -4.74 7.53
C GLY A 110 9.25 -5.13 8.96
N GLY A 111 10.46 -5.65 9.18
CA GLY A 111 10.96 -5.83 10.53
C GLY A 111 11.05 -4.45 11.18
N TRP A 112 10.28 -4.23 12.25
CA TRP A 112 10.55 -3.14 13.17
C TRP A 112 12.00 -3.28 13.65
N PRO A 113 12.84 -2.23 13.59
CA PRO A 113 14.03 -2.23 14.42
C PRO A 113 13.58 -2.30 15.88
N CYS A 114 14.18 -3.23 16.62
CA CYS A 114 14.05 -3.42 18.06
C CYS A 114 14.37 -2.14 18.83
#